data_AF-A0A356V8H5-F1
#
_entry.id   AF-A0A356V8H5-F1
#
_cell.length_a   1.000
_cell.length_b   1.000
_cell.length_c   1.000
_cell.angle_alpha   90.00
_cell.angle_beta   90.00
_cell.angle_gamma   90.00
#
_symmetry.space_group_name_H-M   'P 1'
#
loop_
_entity.id
_entity.type
_entity.pdbx_description
1 polymer ?
#
loop_
_entity_poly.entity_id
_entity_poly.type
_entity_poly.pdbx_seq_one_letter_code
_entity_poly.pdbx_strand_id
1 'polypeptide(L)' 'LIHMARMENGLIADYKILAPTEWNFHPDGVASQALAGLVPDQARALVEAIDPCVDFEVRAA' A
#
# COMPACT_ATOMS: atom_id res chain seq x y z
N LEU A 1 8.66 -0.52 5.38
CA LEU A 1 8.97 -1.85 4.82
C LEU A 1 9.29 -2.78 5.97
N ILE A 2 8.55 -3.87 6.13
CA ILE A 2 8.75 -4.83 7.20
C ILE A 2 9.06 -6.19 6.57
N HIS A 3 10.13 -6.84 7.03
CA HIS A 3 10.47 -8.22 6.69
C HIS A 3 10.43 -9.06 7.95
N MET A 4 9.74 -10.18 7.92
CA MET A 4 9.63 -11.13 9.02
C MET A 4 10.06 -12.50 8.53
N ALA A 5 11.16 -13.02 9.08
CA ALA A 5 11.69 -14.34 8.76
C ALA A 5 11.64 -15.22 10.00
N ARG A 6 11.03 -16.41 9.87
CA ARG A 6 11.13 -17.48 10.88
C ARG A 6 12.25 -18.41 10.48
N MET A 7 13.16 -18.68 11.43
CA MET A 7 14.33 -19.53 11.21
C MET A 7 14.17 -20.87 11.93
N GLU A 8 14.51 -21.98 11.26
CA GLU A 8 14.57 -23.32 11.85
C GLU A 8 15.79 -24.07 11.31
N ASN A 9 16.60 -24.67 12.19
CA ASN A 9 17.81 -25.43 11.81
C ASN A 9 18.76 -24.67 10.85
N GLY A 10 18.87 -23.35 11.03
CA GLY A 10 19.72 -22.49 10.19
C GLY A 10 19.12 -22.11 8.83
N LEU A 11 17.87 -22.49 8.54
CA LEU A 11 17.15 -22.18 7.30
C LEU A 11 15.94 -21.28 7.56
N ILE A 12 15.52 -20.51 6.56
CA ILE A 12 14.27 -19.74 6.60
C ILE A 12 13.10 -20.71 6.40
N ALA A 13 12.27 -20.89 7.44
CA ALA A 13 11.11 -21.77 7.42
C ALA A 13 9.81 -21.02 7.06
N ASP A 14 9.75 -19.70 7.25
CA ASP A 14 8.67 -18.84 6.79
C ASP A 14 9.22 -17.43 6.55
N TYR A 15 8.66 -16.73 5.57
CA TYR A 15 9.08 -15.37 5.23
C TYR A 15 7.88 -14.54 4.79
N LYS A 16 7.64 -13.43 5.49
CA LYS A 16 6.58 -12.48 5.19
C LYS A 16 7.18 -11.11 4.96
N ILE A 17 6.63 -10.40 4.00
CA ILE A 17 6.97 -9.01 3.70
C ILE A 17 5.69 -8.20 3.80
N LEU A 18 5.81 -6.99 4.33
CA LEU A 18 4.79 -5.95 4.21
C LEU A 18 5.44 -4.69 3.66
N ALA A 19 5.14 -4.40 2.40
CA ALA A 19 5.59 -3.19 1.72
C ALA A 19 4.81 -1.96 2.22
N PRO A 20 5.42 -0.75 2.19
CA PRO A 20 4.70 0.49 2.50
C PRO A 20 3.47 0.68 1.62
N THR A 21 3.56 0.36 0.33
CA THR A 21 2.42 0.45 -0.60
C THR A 21 1.30 -0.53 -0.23
N GLU A 22 1.60 -1.76 0.19
CA GLU A 22 0.57 -2.70 0.67
C GLU A 22 -0.16 -2.18 1.91
N TRP A 23 0.57 -1.56 2.85
CA TRP A 23 -0.02 -0.96 4.04
C TRP A 23 -0.85 0.29 3.71
N ASN A 24 -0.30 1.21 2.90
CA ASN A 24 -0.94 2.48 2.58
C ASN A 24 -2.20 2.30 1.73
N PHE A 25 -2.19 1.32 0.83
CA PHE A 25 -3.29 1.01 -0.09
C PHE A 25 -4.13 -0.20 0.35
N HIS A 26 -3.99 -0.64 1.61
CA HIS A 26 -4.94 -1.58 2.21
C HIS A 26 -6.38 -1.03 2.10
N PRO A 27 -7.43 -1.88 1.96
CA PRO A 27 -8.82 -1.41 1.86
C PRO A 27 -9.26 -0.49 3.01
N ASP A 28 -8.71 -0.71 4.21
CA ASP A 28 -8.92 0.14 5.39
C ASP A 28 -7.74 1.11 5.67
N GLY A 29 -6.81 1.23 4.73
CA GLY A 29 -5.58 2.03 4.84
C GLY A 29 -5.77 3.51 4.52
N VAL A 30 -4.67 4.27 4.60
CA VAL A 30 -4.68 5.73 4.46
C VAL A 30 -5.18 6.21 3.09
N ALA A 31 -4.86 5.50 2.00
CA ALA A 31 -5.31 5.87 0.67
C ALA A 31 -6.84 5.79 0.57
N SER A 32 -7.44 4.70 1.05
CA SER A 32 -8.89 4.50 1.07
C SER A 32 -9.60 5.56 1.90
N GLN A 33 -9.12 5.80 3.12
CA GLN A 33 -9.68 6.81 4.02
C GLN A 33 -9.60 8.24 3.44
N ALA A 34 -8.47 8.58 2.82
CA ALA A 34 -8.26 9.91 2.25
C ALA A 34 -9.08 10.13 0.95
N LEU A 35 -9.28 9.10 0.14
CA LEU A 35 -10.09 9.19 -1.08
C LEU A 35 -11.60 9.31 -0.79
N ALA A 36 -12.10 8.76 0.32
CA ALA A 36 -13.52 8.69 0.63
C ALA A 36 -14.25 10.04 0.69
N GLY A 37 -13.53 11.14 0.96
CA GLY A 37 -14.09 12.50 1.02
C GLY A 37 -13.54 13.47 -0.01
N LEU A 38 -12.75 12.98 -0.98
CA LEU A 38 -12.01 13.84 -1.89
C LEU A 38 -12.79 14.13 -3.17
N VAL A 39 -12.65 15.35 -3.72
CA VAL A 39 -13.17 15.65 -5.06
C VAL A 39 -12.40 14.82 -6.12
N PRO A 40 -13.07 14.28 -7.14
CA PRO A 40 -12.44 13.39 -8.12
C PRO A 40 -11.17 13.95 -8.77
N ASP A 41 -11.14 15.25 -9.09
CA ASP A 41 -10.01 15.91 -9.76
C ASP A 41 -8.72 15.92 -8.92
N GLN A 42 -8.82 15.71 -7.61
CA GLN A 42 -7.67 15.66 -6.70
C GLN A 42 -7.19 14.24 -6.40
N ALA A 43 -7.94 13.21 -6.81
CA ALA A 43 -7.65 11.82 -6.47
C ALA A 43 -6.28 11.36 -6.99
N ARG A 44 -5.91 11.73 -8.23
CA ARG A 44 -4.59 11.42 -8.78
C ARG A 44 -3.47 12.06 -7.96
N ALA A 45 -3.57 13.35 -7.66
CA ALA A 45 -2.54 14.06 -6.88
C ALA A 45 -2.38 13.47 -5.47
N LEU A 46 -3.48 13.06 -4.83
CA LEU A 46 -3.42 12.37 -3.54
C LEU A 46 -2.69 11.04 -3.65
N VAL A 47 -3.03 10.20 -4.63
CA VAL A 47 -2.38 8.90 -4.83
C VAL A 47 -0.88 9.08 -5.11
N GLU A 48 -0.51 10.04 -5.95
CA GLU A 48 0.89 10.38 -6.23
C GLU A 48 1.64 10.89 -4.98
N ALA A 49 0.98 11.64 -4.10
CA ALA A 49 1.57 12.08 -2.84
C ALA A 49 1.79 10.94 -1.83
N ILE A 50 1.03 9.85 -1.93
CA ILE A 50 1.22 8.62 -1.14
C ILE A 50 2.37 7.76 -1.70
N ASP A 51 2.77 8.02 -2.96
CA ASP A 51 3.92 7.42 -3.65
C ASP A 51 3.83 5.89 -3.79
N PRO A 52 2.89 5.36 -4.62
CA PRO A 52 2.82 3.94 -4.90
C PRO A 52 4.05 3.47 -5.67
N CYS A 53 4.66 2.36 -5.25
CA CYS A 53 5.80 1.75 -5.96
C CYS A 53 5.38 0.75 -7.06
N VAL A 54 4.13 0.85 -7.53
CA VAL A 54 3.53 0.02 -8.58
C VAL A 54 2.73 0.89 -9.53
N ASP A 55 2.49 0.40 -10.75
CA ASP A 55 1.60 1.08 -11.68
C ASP A 55 0.20 1.24 -11.07
N PHE A 56 -0.44 2.37 -11.34
CA PHE A 56 -1.78 2.66 -10.84
C PHE A 56 -2.62 3.45 -11.85
N GLU A 57 -3.93 3.38 -11.66
CA GLU A 57 -4.92 4.13 -12.42
C GLU A 57 -5.95 4.73 -11.45
N VAL A 58 -6.44 5.93 -11.77
CA VAL A 58 -7.53 6.58 -11.05
C VAL A 58 -8.70 6.74 -12.00
N ARG A 59 -9.89 6.30 -11.58
CA ARG A 59 -11.15 6.41 -12.32
C ARG A 59 -12.20 7.02 -11.42
N ALA A 60 -13.00 7.93 -11.98
CA ALA A 60 -14.20 8.47 -11.35
C ALA A 60 -15.42 8.01 -12.14
N ALA A 61 -16.54 7.80 -11.44
CA ALA A 61 -17.82 7.41 -12.03
C ALA A 61 -18.56 8.62 -12.63
#